data_AF-A0A8T6IS97-F1
#
_entry.id   AF-A0A8T6IS97-F1
#
_cell.length_a   1.000
_cell.length_b   1.000
_cell.length_c   1.000
_cell.angle_alpha   90.00
_cell.angle_beta   90.00
_cell.angle_gamma   90.00
#
_symmetry.space_group_name_H-M   'P 1'
#
loop_
_entity.id
_entity.type
_entity.pdbx_description
1 polymer ?
#
loop_
_entity_poly.entity_id
_entity_poly.type
_entity_poly.pdbx_seq_one_letter_code
_entity_poly.pdbx_strand_id
1 'polypeptide(L)'
;MKGENLKLQVVDSEHQEEILLPAAVVTLLLGMLRMKAKGLGLALMPLHSELSTRQAADLLHVSRPYLVKLLESGDIPYHKVGKHRRVRREDVMAYKHAIDRRREAILDELVAESQELGLYD
;
A
#
# COMPACT_ATOMS: atom_id res chain seq x y z
N MET A 1 26.96 1.27 5.94
CA MET A 1 27.00 0.75 7.33
C MET A 1 26.33 -0.63 7.33
N LYS A 2 27.14 -1.70 7.32
CA LYS A 2 26.66 -3.08 7.30
C LYS A 2 26.34 -3.52 8.74
N GLY A 3 25.12 -4.02 8.96
CA GLY A 3 24.92 -5.26 9.71
C GLY A 3 24.99 -5.26 11.24
N GLU A 4 25.03 -4.12 11.93
CA GLU A 4 24.95 -4.16 13.40
C GLU A 4 23.51 -4.36 13.86
N ASN A 5 23.29 -5.42 14.64
CA ASN A 5 22.01 -5.66 15.30
C ASN A 5 21.96 -4.86 16.59
N LEU A 6 20.88 -4.12 16.78
CA LEU A 6 20.56 -3.41 18.01
C LEU A 6 19.60 -4.27 18.84
N LYS A 7 19.75 -4.19 20.16
CA LYS A 7 18.86 -4.87 21.11
C LYS A 7 17.68 -3.95 21.43
N LEU A 8 16.47 -4.41 21.15
CA LEU A 8 15.23 -3.81 21.61
C LEU A 8 14.74 -4.59 22.83
N GLN A 9 14.52 -3.89 23.94
CA GLN A 9 13.89 -4.44 25.14
C GLN A 9 12.47 -3.93 25.24
N VAL A 10 11.52 -4.85 25.32
CA VAL A 10 10.11 -4.55 25.64
C VAL A 10 9.90 -5.00 27.08
N VAL A 11 9.52 -4.06 27.94
CA VAL A 11 9.28 -4.31 29.36
C VAL A 11 7.85 -3.88 29.67
N ASP A 12 7.05 -4.82 30.14
CA ASP A 12 5.76 -4.56 30.80
C ASP A 12 5.78 -5.10 32.25
N SER A 13 4.67 -4.98 32.97
CA SER A 13 4.58 -5.37 34.38
C SER A 13 4.79 -6.86 34.64
N GLU A 14 4.65 -7.72 33.63
CA GLU A 14 4.77 -9.18 33.76
C GLU A 14 5.76 -9.82 32.78
N HIS A 15 6.23 -9.09 31.77
CA HIS A 15 7.07 -9.62 30.69
C HIS A 15 8.24 -8.69 30.36
N GLN A 16 9.41 -9.32 30.23
CA GLN A 16 10.59 -8.71 29.65
C GLN A 16 10.99 -9.54 28.43
N GLU A 17 10.90 -8.93 27.24
CA GLU A 17 11.28 -9.54 25.98
C GLU A 17 12.47 -8.80 25.37
N GLU A 18 13.45 -9.57 24.87
CA GLU A 18 14.60 -9.04 24.15
C GLU A 18 14.55 -9.46 22.69
N ILE A 19 14.59 -8.48 21.80
CA ILE A 19 14.54 -8.70 20.35
C ILE A 19 15.78 -8.10 19.71
N LEU A 20 16.55 -8.92 18.99
CA LEU A 20 17.67 -8.44 18.18
C LEU A 20 17.17 -8.02 16.80
N LEU A 21 17.39 -6.75 16.46
CA LEU A 21 16.89 -6.14 15.23
C LEU A 21 18.05 -5.51 14.45
N PRO A 22 18.12 -5.67 13.12
CA PRO A 22 19.06 -4.90 12.31
C PRO A 22 18.86 -3.39 12.53
N ALA A 23 19.96 -2.62 12.59
CA ALA A 23 19.90 -1.16 12.80
C ALA A 23 18.94 -0.43 11.83
N ALA A 24 18.82 -0.93 10.59
CA ALA A 24 17.87 -0.40 9.61
C ALA A 24 16.40 -0.54 10.06
N VAL A 25 16.03 -1.66 10.69
CA VAL A 25 14.68 -1.89 11.22
C VAL A 25 14.37 -0.94 12.37
N VAL A 26 15.34 -0.73 13.28
CA VAL A 26 15.18 0.22 14.39
C VAL A 26 14.99 1.64 13.88
N THR A 27 15.73 2.05 12.85
CA THR A 27 15.58 3.36 12.23
C THR A 27 14.18 3.55 11.64
N LEU A 28 13.65 2.52 10.98
CA LEU A 28 12.28 2.51 10.45
C LEU A 28 11.23 2.61 11.57
N LEU A 29 11.39 1.85 12.67
CA LEU A 29 10.52 1.93 13.84
C LEU A 29 10.51 3.33 14.46
N LEU A 30 11.68 3.97 14.60
CA LEU A 30 11.77 5.35 15.10
C LEU A 30 11.02 6.34 14.20
N GLY A 31 11.08 6.15 12.88
CA GLY A 31 10.29 6.93 11.92
C GLY A 31 8.78 6.78 12.16
N MET A 32 8.31 5.54 12.30
CA MET A 32 6.90 5.24 12.60
C MET A 32 6.45 5.86 13.92
N LEU A 33 7.24 5.71 14.99
CA LEU A 33 6.91 6.31 16.30
C LEU A 33 6.81 7.84 16.23
N ARG A 34 7.71 8.50 15.47
CA ARG A 34 7.64 9.95 15.24
C ARG A 34 6.38 10.36 14.48
N MET A 35 5.99 9.60 13.46
CA MET A 35 4.74 9.85 12.74
C MET A 35 3.53 9.74 13.68
N LYS A 36 3.49 8.69 14.51
CA LYS A 36 2.42 8.49 15.49
C LYS A 36 2.36 9.62 16.53
N ALA A 37 3.52 10.07 17.03
CA ALA A 37 3.61 11.19 17.96
C ALA A 37 3.07 12.51 17.36
N LYS A 38 3.16 12.68 16.03
CA LYS A 38 2.55 13.80 15.29
C LYS A 38 1.06 13.62 15.01
N GLY A 39 0.43 12.57 15.52
CA GLY A 39 -0.98 12.26 15.29
C GLY A 39 -1.27 11.65 13.92
N LEU A 40 -0.25 11.27 13.13
CA LEU A 40 -0.47 10.61 11.85
C LEU A 40 -0.91 9.16 12.09
N GLY A 41 -1.98 8.76 11.40
CA GLY A 41 -2.42 7.37 11.37
C GLY A 41 -1.42 6.47 10.66
N LEU A 42 -1.16 5.29 11.22
CA LEU A 42 -0.32 4.25 10.61
C LEU A 42 -1.15 2.96 10.49
N ALA A 43 -0.99 2.24 9.37
CA ALA A 43 -1.63 0.96 9.14
C ALA A 43 -0.58 -0.09 8.77
N LEU A 44 -0.57 -1.22 9.49
CA LEU A 44 0.22 -2.40 9.16
C LEU A 44 -0.71 -3.42 8.51
N MET A 45 -0.35 -3.91 7.32
CA MET A 45 -1.12 -4.94 6.61
C MET A 45 -0.22 -6.11 6.21
N PRO A 46 -0.60 -7.37 6.51
CA PRO A 46 0.16 -8.55 6.08
C PRO A 46 0.28 -8.64 4.56
N LEU A 47 1.46 -9.02 4.06
CA LEU A 47 1.74 -9.08 2.62
C LEU A 47 0.93 -10.14 1.86
N HIS A 48 0.49 -11.20 2.54
CA HIS A 48 -0.26 -12.31 1.95
C HIS A 48 -1.73 -12.36 2.39
N SER A 49 -2.27 -11.24 2.90
CA SER A 49 -3.67 -11.20 3.31
C SER A 49 -4.62 -11.06 2.12
N GLU A 50 -5.72 -11.81 2.18
CA GLU A 50 -6.94 -11.40 1.51
C GLU A 50 -7.45 -10.11 2.12
N LEU A 51 -7.77 -9.14 1.27
CA LEU A 51 -8.27 -7.83 1.65
C LEU A 51 -9.79 -7.82 1.67
N SER A 52 -10.35 -7.10 2.63
CA SER A 52 -11.74 -6.65 2.55
C SER A 52 -11.89 -5.61 1.43
N THR A 53 -13.13 -5.41 0.97
CA THR A 53 -13.44 -4.36 -0.03
C THR A 53 -13.13 -2.95 0.46
N ARG A 54 -13.10 -2.71 1.77
CA ARG A 54 -12.65 -1.41 2.29
C ARG A 54 -11.13 -1.27 2.12
N GLN A 55 -10.36 -2.24 2.61
CA GLN A 55 -8.89 -2.21 2.51
C GLN A 55 -8.40 -2.13 1.06
N ALA A 56 -9.01 -2.88 0.14
CA ALA A 56 -8.66 -2.81 -1.28
C ALA A 56 -9.01 -1.44 -1.90
N ALA A 57 -10.13 -0.81 -1.48
CA ALA A 57 -10.51 0.52 -1.95
C ALA A 57 -9.56 1.59 -1.43
N ASP A 58 -9.17 1.49 -0.15
CA ASP A 58 -8.18 2.37 0.47
C ASP A 58 -6.83 2.27 -0.25
N LEU A 59 -6.41 1.05 -0.62
CA LEU A 59 -5.15 0.80 -1.33
C LEU A 59 -5.15 1.35 -2.77
N LEU A 60 -6.30 1.35 -3.43
CA LEU A 60 -6.47 1.95 -4.76
C LEU A 60 -6.76 3.46 -4.71
N HIS A 61 -6.93 4.04 -3.52
CA HIS A 61 -7.38 5.43 -3.32
C HIS A 61 -8.71 5.75 -4.03
N VAL A 62 -9.67 4.83 -3.95
CA VAL A 62 -11.01 4.97 -4.55
C VAL A 62 -12.11 4.76 -3.53
N SER A 63 -13.34 5.13 -3.89
CA SER A 63 -14.49 4.84 -3.04
C SER A 63 -14.81 3.33 -3.01
N ARG A 64 -15.30 2.83 -1.88
CA ARG A 64 -15.74 1.43 -1.75
C ARG A 64 -16.81 1.03 -2.78
N PRO A 65 -17.83 1.86 -3.12
CA PRO A 65 -18.78 1.53 -4.18
C PRO A 65 -18.12 1.37 -5.55
N TYR A 66 -17.12 2.19 -5.87
CA TYR A 66 -16.38 2.06 -7.12
C TYR A 66 -15.59 0.76 -7.18
N LEU A 67 -14.87 0.40 -6.11
CA LEU A 67 -14.21 -0.89 -6.04
C LEU A 67 -15.21 -2.04 -6.25
N VAL A 68 -16.37 -2.01 -5.61
CA VAL A 68 -17.38 -3.07 -5.78
C VAL A 68 -17.81 -3.20 -7.24
N LYS A 69 -17.95 -2.09 -7.98
CA LYS A 69 -18.23 -2.14 -9.42
C LYS A 69 -17.12 -2.85 -10.19
N LEU A 70 -15.85 -2.55 -9.90
CA LEU A 70 -14.70 -3.23 -10.53
C LEU A 70 -14.65 -4.74 -10.24
N LEU A 71 -15.05 -5.13 -9.03
CA LEU A 71 -15.15 -6.56 -8.69
C LEU A 71 -16.29 -7.23 -9.47
N GLU A 72 -17.46 -6.57 -9.54
CA GLU A 72 -18.65 -7.12 -10.20
C GLU A 72 -18.54 -7.13 -11.73
N SER A 73 -17.76 -6.22 -12.34
CA SER A 73 -17.41 -6.23 -13.76
C SER A 73 -16.34 -7.25 -14.12
N GLY A 74 -15.64 -7.82 -13.13
CA GLY A 74 -14.55 -8.78 -13.34
C GLY A 74 -13.19 -8.14 -13.64
N ASP A 75 -13.06 -6.82 -13.51
CA ASP A 75 -11.79 -6.11 -13.71
C ASP A 75 -10.74 -6.49 -12.66
N ILE A 76 -11.20 -6.88 -11.46
CA ILE A 76 -10.34 -7.40 -10.39
C ILE A 76 -10.96 -8.71 -9.87
N PRO A 77 -10.20 -9.83 -9.88
CA PRO A 77 -10.64 -11.09 -9.29
C PRO A 77 -11.04 -10.95 -7.82
N TYR A 78 -12.11 -11.64 -7.43
CA TYR A 78 -12.53 -11.74 -6.04
C TYR A 78 -13.26 -13.06 -5.80
N HIS A 79 -13.37 -13.43 -4.52
CA HIS A 79 -14.22 -14.53 -4.08
C HIS A 79 -15.05 -14.10 -2.88
N LYS A 80 -16.01 -14.96 -2.50
CA LYS A 80 -16.84 -14.76 -1.31
C LYS A 80 -16.40 -15.70 -0.20
N VAL A 81 -16.26 -15.14 1.01
CA VAL A 81 -16.17 -15.88 2.26
C VAL A 81 -17.44 -15.58 3.04
N GLY A 82 -18.37 -16.55 3.05
CA GLY A 82 -19.74 -16.33 3.48
C GLY A 82 -20.43 -15.23 2.66
N LYS A 83 -20.88 -14.17 3.32
CA LYS A 83 -21.53 -13.00 2.67
C LYS A 83 -20.54 -11.91 2.22
N HIS A 84 -19.27 -12.02 2.59
CA HIS A 84 -18.30 -10.95 2.37
C HIS A 84 -17.39 -11.25 1.18
N ARG A 85 -17.11 -10.22 0.38
CA ARG A 85 -16.10 -10.30 -0.68
C ARG A 85 -14.69 -10.22 -0.09
N ARG A 86 -13.78 -10.98 -0.67
CA ARG A 86 -12.35 -11.00 -0.39
C ARG A 86 -11.59 -10.87 -1.71
N VAL A 87 -10.53 -10.08 -1.68
CA VAL A 87 -9.73 -9.75 -2.86
C VAL A 87 -8.27 -9.99 -2.50
N ARG A 88 -7.52 -10.71 -3.32
CA ARG A 88 -6.10 -10.92 -3.02
C ARG A 88 -5.36 -9.60 -3.25
N ARG A 89 -4.41 -9.28 -2.37
CA ARG A 89 -3.62 -8.05 -2.50
C ARG A 89 -2.86 -8.00 -3.84
N GLU A 90 -2.37 -9.15 -4.31
CA GLU A 90 -1.67 -9.27 -5.60
C GLU A 90 -2.52 -8.79 -6.78
N ASP A 91 -3.80 -9.18 -6.81
CA ASP A 91 -4.74 -8.77 -7.85
C ASP A 91 -5.02 -7.26 -7.82
N VAL A 92 -5.18 -6.69 -6.62
CA VAL A 92 -5.37 -5.24 -6.44
C VAL A 92 -4.15 -4.47 -6.94
N MET A 93 -2.94 -4.93 -6.60
CA MET A 93 -1.70 -4.29 -7.04
C MET A 93 -1.51 -4.42 -8.56
N ALA A 94 -1.82 -5.58 -9.14
CA ALA A 94 -1.75 -5.79 -10.58
C ALA A 94 -2.65 -4.80 -11.34
N TYR A 95 -3.89 -4.64 -10.87
CA TYR A 95 -4.83 -3.65 -11.41
C TYR A 95 -4.29 -2.22 -11.29
N LYS A 96 -3.78 -1.84 -10.11
CA LYS A 96 -3.17 -0.51 -9.89
C LYS A 96 -2.05 -0.22 -10.88
N HIS A 97 -1.11 -1.16 -11.02
CA HIS A 97 0.03 -1.00 -11.91
C HIS A 97 -0.39 -0.91 -13.38
N ALA A 98 -1.44 -1.63 -13.80
CA ALA A 98 -1.97 -1.51 -15.16
C ALA A 98 -2.55 -0.11 -15.43
N ILE A 99 -3.28 0.47 -14.48
CA ILE A 99 -3.80 1.84 -14.59
C ILE A 99 -2.68 2.87 -14.62
N ASP A 100 -1.72 2.76 -13.70
CA ASP A 100 -0.64 3.74 -13.60
C ASP A 100 0.16 3.79 -14.91
N ARG A 101 0.50 2.63 -15.50
CA ARG A 101 1.14 2.58 -16.83
C ARG A 101 0.30 3.20 -17.93
N ARG A 102 -1.02 2.99 -17.92
CA ARG A 102 -1.91 3.62 -18.92
C ARG A 102 -1.94 5.14 -18.76
N ARG A 103 -1.94 5.64 -17.52
CA ARG A 103 -1.89 7.08 -17.25
C ARG A 103 -0.58 7.69 -17.73
N GLU A 104 0.55 7.05 -17.46
CA GLU A 104 1.87 7.48 -17.94
C GLU A 104 1.89 7.56 -19.47
N ALA A 105 1.41 6.51 -20.17
CA ALA A 105 1.38 6.50 -21.62
C ALA A 105 0.53 7.64 -22.24
N ILE A 106 -0.62 7.96 -21.63
CA ILE A 106 -1.48 9.07 -22.08
C ILE A 106 -0.78 10.42 -21.84
N LEU A 107 -0.09 10.59 -20.71
CA LEU A 107 0.65 11.81 -20.43
C LEU A 107 1.80 12.00 -21.42
N ASP A 108 2.52 10.93 -21.76
CA ASP A 108 3.59 10.97 -22.77
C ASP A 108 3.04 11.37 -24.15
N GLU A 109 1.87 10.84 -24.54
CA GLU A 109 1.17 11.20 -25.79
C GLU A 109 0.78 12.69 -25.81
N LEU A 110 0.19 13.19 -24.72
CA LEU A 110 -0.20 14.61 -24.60
C LEU A 110 1.02 15.56 -24.65
N VAL A 111 2.15 15.16 -24.06
CA VAL A 111 3.39 15.94 -24.11
C VAL A 111 3.93 15.98 -25.53
N ALA A 112 3.97 14.83 -26.23
CA ALA A 112 4.41 14.77 -27.62
C ALA A 112 3.54 15.64 -28.54
N GLU A 113 2.21 15.55 -28.42
CA GLU A 113 1.28 16.38 -29.19
C GLU A 113 1.46 17.88 -28.89
N SER A 114 1.68 18.25 -27.63
CA SER A 114 1.90 19.65 -27.24
C SER A 114 3.22 20.22 -27.79
N GLN A 115 4.27 19.39 -27.88
CA GLN A 115 5.55 19.75 -28.50
C GLN A 115 5.42 19.92 -30.02
N GLU A 116 4.66 19.04 -30.69
CA GLU A 116 4.36 19.16 -32.13
C GLU A 116 3.56 20.43 -32.44
N LEU A 117 2.68 20.85 -31.53
CA LEU A 117 1.88 22.07 -31.63
C LEU A 117 2.64 23.34 -31.21
N GLY A 118 3.90 23.24 -30.77
CA GLY A 118 4.73 24.38 -30.38
C GLY A 118 4.22 25.13 -29.14
N LEU A 119 3.48 24.43 -28.25
CA LEU A 119 2.88 25.02 -27.05
C LEU A 119 3.85 25.12 -25.86
N TYR A 120 5.06 24.61 -26.01
CA TYR A 120 6.15 24.69 -25.03
C TYR A 120 7.46 25.04 -25.76
N ASP A 121 7.93 26.28 -25.58
CA ASP A 121 9.33 26.72 -25.76
C ASP A 121 10.05 26.74 -24.39
#